data_AF-A0A1M7GSI8-F1
#
_entry.id   AF-A0A1M7GSI8-F1
#
_cell.length_a   1.000
_cell.length_b   1.000
_cell.length_c   1.000
_cell.angle_alpha   90.00
_cell.angle_beta   90.00
_cell.angle_gamma   90.00
#
_symmetry.space_group_name_H-M   'P 1'
#
loop_
_entity.id
_entity.type
_entity.pdbx_description
1 polymer ?
#
loop_
_entity_poly.entity_id
_entity_poly.type
_entity_poly.pdbx_seq_one_letter_code
_entity_poly.pdbx_strand_id
1 'polypeptide(L)'
;METKKLYEYFLDTLSHCGSFILDSSKEDIEYQIFEEFDIGIISFLHEDSLKQLLDSKLITFDVYNRCLLLRKRVLELQELDLWKIDLIKTNKKWREVIVLCDEIKYMIKKIK
;
A
#
# COMPACT_ATOMS: atom_id res chain seq x y z
N MET A 1 2.11 -11.36 16.06
CA MET A 1 1.00 -11.76 15.16
C MET A 1 1.46 -12.98 14.36
N GLU A 2 0.58 -13.95 14.12
CA GLU A 2 0.92 -15.11 13.27
C GLU A 2 1.24 -14.65 11.84
N THR A 3 2.32 -15.19 11.24
CA THR A 3 2.81 -14.75 9.93
C THR A 3 1.75 -14.88 8.82
N LYS A 4 0.93 -15.94 8.84
CA LYS A 4 -0.15 -16.11 7.85
C LYS A 4 -1.17 -14.98 7.94
N LYS A 5 -1.62 -14.65 9.15
CA LYS A 5 -2.56 -13.56 9.41
C LYS A 5 -1.96 -12.20 9.06
N LEU A 6 -0.68 -11.99 9.35
CA LEU A 6 0.06 -10.81 8.90
C LEU A 6 0.06 -10.70 7.37
N TYR A 7 0.26 -11.81 6.67
CA TYR A 7 0.27 -11.83 5.21
C TYR A 7 -1.11 -11.54 4.62
N GLU A 8 -2.17 -12.03 5.23
CA GLU A 8 -3.56 -11.69 4.85
C GLU A 8 -3.80 -10.18 4.97
N TYR A 9 -3.47 -9.58 6.12
CA TYR A 9 -3.61 -8.12 6.31
C TYR A 9 -2.71 -7.29 5.39
N PHE A 10 -1.51 -7.79 5.09
CA PHE A 10 -0.63 -7.17 4.10
C PHE A 10 -1.26 -7.16 2.70
N LEU A 11 -1.83 -8.28 2.26
CA LEU A 11 -2.51 -8.37 0.96
C LEU A 11 -3.76 -7.50 0.91
N ASP A 12 -4.53 -7.51 2.00
CA ASP A 12 -5.74 -6.70 2.17
C ASP A 12 -5.41 -5.21 2.06
N THR A 13 -4.37 -4.75 2.77
CA THR A 13 -3.86 -3.37 2.66
C THR A 13 -3.57 -2.98 1.21
N LEU A 14 -2.82 -3.80 0.49
CA LEU A 14 -2.50 -3.50 -0.91
C LEU A 14 -3.73 -3.52 -1.83
N SER A 15 -4.80 -4.21 -1.43
CA SER A 15 -6.04 -4.28 -2.21
C SER A 15 -6.82 -2.97 -2.19
N HIS A 16 -6.69 -2.17 -1.11
CA HIS A 16 -7.39 -0.89 -0.94
C HIS A 16 -6.82 0.26 -1.78
N CYS A 17 -5.63 0.09 -2.38
CA CYS A 17 -5.04 1.12 -3.24
C CYS A 17 -4.61 0.53 -4.59
N GLY A 18 -4.79 1.30 -5.66
CA GLY A 18 -4.44 0.92 -7.03
C GLY A 18 -5.19 1.76 -8.04
N SER A 19 -4.96 1.52 -9.33
CA SER A 19 -5.52 2.37 -10.40
C SER A 19 -7.04 2.45 -10.38
N PHE A 20 -7.72 1.44 -9.81
CA PHE A 20 -9.18 1.45 -9.63
C PHE A 20 -9.69 2.67 -8.85
N ILE A 21 -8.88 3.23 -7.94
CA ILE A 21 -9.19 4.43 -7.14
C ILE A 21 -9.43 5.67 -8.01
N LEU A 22 -8.85 5.71 -9.21
CA LEU A 22 -9.05 6.82 -10.14
C LEU A 22 -10.49 6.88 -10.67
N ASP A 23 -11.17 5.74 -10.72
CA ASP A 23 -12.56 5.60 -11.18
C ASP A 23 -13.57 5.54 -10.03
N SER A 24 -13.11 5.39 -8.78
CA SER A 24 -13.95 5.32 -7.57
C SER A 24 -14.66 6.64 -7.22
N SER A 25 -15.78 6.53 -6.50
CA SER A 25 -16.50 7.70 -5.94
C SER A 25 -15.70 8.35 -4.80
N LYS A 26 -16.09 9.56 -4.39
CA LYS A 26 -15.43 10.24 -3.26
C LYS A 26 -15.58 9.42 -1.97
N GLU A 27 -16.77 8.92 -1.69
CA GLU A 27 -17.07 8.09 -0.51
C GLU A 27 -16.24 6.80 -0.49
N ASP A 28 -16.13 6.12 -1.64
CA ASP A 28 -15.29 4.92 -1.76
C ASP A 28 -13.81 5.23 -1.53
N ILE A 29 -13.33 6.35 -2.07
CA ILE A 29 -11.93 6.76 -1.89
C ILE A 29 -11.66 7.07 -0.42
N GLU A 30 -12.59 7.72 0.26
CA GLU A 30 -12.49 8.03 1.69
C GLU A 30 -12.33 6.74 2.51
N TYR A 31 -13.24 5.79 2.31
CA TYR A 31 -13.21 4.51 2.99
C TYR A 31 -11.94 3.69 2.65
N GLN A 32 -11.64 3.52 1.35
CA GLN A 32 -10.52 2.68 0.93
C GLN A 32 -9.16 3.28 1.32
N ILE A 33 -8.96 4.59 1.11
CA ILE A 33 -7.63 5.20 1.25
C ILE A 33 -7.41 5.80 2.63
N PHE A 34 -8.39 6.51 3.17
CA PHE A 34 -8.23 7.29 4.39
C PHE A 34 -8.65 6.53 5.65
N GLU A 35 -9.29 5.36 5.51
CA GLU A 35 -9.58 4.46 6.62
C GLU A 35 -8.74 3.18 6.50
N GLU A 36 -9.03 2.31 5.53
CA GLU A 36 -8.43 0.97 5.47
C GLU A 36 -6.95 1.00 5.08
N PHE A 37 -6.61 1.69 3.98
CA PHE A 37 -5.23 1.74 3.48
C PHE A 37 -4.30 2.44 4.46
N ASP A 38 -4.71 3.57 5.07
CA ASP A 38 -3.86 4.33 5.99
C ASP A 38 -3.44 3.51 7.21
N ILE A 39 -4.41 2.83 7.85
CA ILE A 39 -4.15 1.94 8.98
C ILE A 39 -3.18 0.82 8.55
N GLY A 40 -3.40 0.24 7.38
CA GLY A 40 -2.56 -0.83 6.85
C GLY A 40 -1.14 -0.39 6.50
N ILE A 41 -0.97 0.83 5.98
CA ILE A 41 0.36 1.41 5.71
C ILE A 41 1.16 1.52 7.02
N ILE A 42 0.53 2.01 8.09
CA ILE A 42 1.17 2.21 9.40
C ILE A 42 1.49 0.87 10.07
N SER A 43 0.61 -0.11 9.95
CA SER A 43 0.68 -1.37 10.71
C SER A 43 1.38 -2.49 9.93
N PHE A 44 0.86 -2.84 8.76
CA PHE A 44 1.22 -4.07 8.05
C PHE A 44 2.34 -3.87 7.03
N LEU A 45 2.56 -2.63 6.58
CA LEU A 45 3.74 -2.26 5.78
C LEU A 45 4.88 -1.67 6.63
N HIS A 46 4.78 -1.76 7.97
CA HIS A 46 5.90 -1.44 8.84
C HIS A 46 7.13 -2.33 8.54
N GLU A 47 8.34 -1.83 8.77
CA GLU A 47 9.58 -2.53 8.44
C GLU A 47 9.65 -3.91 9.13
N ASP A 48 9.33 -3.98 10.42
CA ASP A 48 9.29 -5.25 11.17
C ASP A 48 8.30 -6.26 10.59
N SER A 49 7.11 -5.79 10.19
CA SER A 49 6.07 -6.60 9.55
C SER A 49 6.57 -7.16 8.21
N LEU A 50 7.14 -6.30 7.37
CA LEU A 50 7.68 -6.69 6.07
C LEU A 50 8.87 -7.65 6.23
N LYS A 51 9.73 -7.42 7.22
CA LYS A 51 10.87 -8.29 7.53
C LYS A 51 10.40 -9.67 7.94
N GLN A 52 9.39 -9.76 8.80
CA GLN A 52 8.79 -11.04 9.19
C GLN A 52 8.24 -11.82 7.97
N LEU A 53 7.59 -11.13 7.02
CA LEU A 53 7.09 -11.75 5.78
C LEU A 53 8.23 -12.22 4.86
N LEU A 54 9.30 -11.44 4.76
CA LEU A 54 10.49 -11.79 3.99
C LEU A 54 11.22 -13.02 4.59
N ASP A 55 11.45 -13.02 5.89
CA ASP A 55 12.12 -14.12 6.61
C ASP A 55 11.32 -15.43 6.51
N SER A 56 9.99 -15.31 6.45
CA SER A 56 9.06 -16.43 6.23
C SER A 56 8.91 -16.83 4.75
N LYS A 57 9.63 -16.17 3.83
CA LYS A 57 9.60 -16.40 2.38
C LYS A 57 8.22 -16.22 1.72
N LEU A 58 7.33 -15.44 2.35
CA LEU A 58 6.02 -15.12 1.79
C LEU A 58 6.08 -13.99 0.76
N ILE A 59 7.09 -13.14 0.86
CA ILE A 59 7.42 -12.11 -0.13
C ILE A 59 8.89 -12.22 -0.53
N THR A 60 9.22 -11.75 -1.74
CA THR A 60 10.61 -11.65 -2.20
C THR A 60 11.27 -10.36 -1.69
N PHE A 61 12.60 -10.31 -1.77
CA PHE A 61 13.37 -9.11 -1.45
C PHE A 61 12.96 -7.90 -2.31
N ASP A 62 12.60 -8.12 -3.58
CA ASP A 62 12.13 -7.04 -4.46
C ASP A 62 10.76 -6.49 -4.01
N VAL A 63 9.84 -7.36 -3.58
CA VAL A 63 8.55 -6.95 -3.03
C VAL A 63 8.77 -6.17 -1.72
N TYR A 64 9.64 -6.66 -0.84
CA TYR A 64 10.02 -5.99 0.41
C TYR A 64 10.49 -4.55 0.15
N ASN A 65 11.45 -4.34 -0.75
CA ASN A 65 11.97 -3.01 -1.05
C ASN A 65 10.91 -2.07 -1.65
N ARG A 66 10.03 -2.59 -2.50
CA ARG A 66 8.94 -1.80 -3.09
C ARG A 66 7.89 -1.42 -2.04
N CYS A 67 7.58 -2.28 -1.09
CA CYS A 67 6.68 -1.97 0.02
C CYS A 67 7.29 -0.90 0.94
N LEU A 68 8.59 -0.95 1.24
CA LEU A 68 9.28 0.12 1.97
C LEU A 68 9.22 1.45 1.22
N LEU A 69 9.44 1.43 -0.09
CA LEU A 69 9.32 2.62 -0.92
C LEU A 69 7.88 3.16 -0.90
N LEU A 70 6.88 2.29 -1.03
CA LEU A 70 5.46 2.66 -0.97
C LEU A 70 5.13 3.36 0.34
N ARG A 71 5.49 2.74 1.46
CA ARG A 71 5.31 3.33 2.80
C ARG A 71 5.96 4.71 2.88
N LYS A 72 7.21 4.84 2.44
CA LYS A 72 7.92 6.12 2.43
C LYS A 72 7.17 7.18 1.64
N ARG A 73 6.68 6.86 0.43
CA ARG A 73 5.93 7.80 -0.41
C ARG A 73 4.60 8.22 0.21
N VAL A 74 3.91 7.31 0.89
CA VAL A 74 2.67 7.64 1.63
C VAL A 74 2.97 8.59 2.78
N LEU A 75 4.00 8.32 3.59
CA LEU A 75 4.39 9.21 4.68
C LEU A 75 4.82 10.60 4.17
N GLU A 76 5.55 10.66 3.04
CA GLU A 76 5.89 11.93 2.38
C GLU A 76 4.64 12.71 1.92
N LEU A 77 3.57 12.04 1.49
CA LEU A 77 2.31 12.71 1.14
C LEU A 77 1.63 13.31 2.38
N GLN A 78 1.69 12.61 3.51
CA GLN A 78 1.14 13.07 4.79
C GLN A 78 1.92 14.27 5.34
N GLU A 79 3.25 14.20 5.32
CA GLU A 79 4.13 15.30 5.78
C GLU A 79 3.99 16.57 4.94
N LEU A 80 3.75 16.44 3.64
CA LEU A 80 3.60 17.57 2.70
C LEU A 80 2.17 18.12 2.62
N ASP A 81 1.25 17.66 3.47
CA ASP A 81 -0.17 18.05 3.47
C ASP A 81 -0.85 17.80 2.09
N LEU A 82 -0.36 16.78 1.38
CA LEU A 82 -0.89 16.29 0.11
C LEU A 82 -1.86 15.11 0.28
N TRP A 83 -1.96 14.55 1.49
CA TRP A 83 -2.87 13.47 1.85
C TRP A 83 -4.33 13.97 1.93
N LYS A 84 -4.88 14.37 0.79
CA LYS A 84 -6.23 14.94 0.64
C LYS A 84 -6.94 14.30 -0.52
N ILE A 85 -8.22 14.02 -0.33
CA ILE A 85 -9.05 13.32 -1.29
C ILE A 85 -9.12 14.02 -2.67
N ASP A 86 -9.17 15.35 -2.67
CA ASP A 86 -9.25 16.15 -3.89
C ASP A 86 -7.95 16.10 -4.73
N LEU A 87 -6.85 15.65 -4.14
CA LEU A 87 -5.54 15.54 -4.79
C LEU A 87 -5.26 14.14 -5.36
N ILE A 88 -6.02 13.12 -4.98
CA ILE A 88 -5.77 11.72 -5.37
C ILE A 88 -5.76 11.55 -6.89
N LYS A 89 -6.73 12.15 -7.59
CA LYS A 89 -6.88 11.98 -9.04
C LYS A 89 -6.02 12.93 -9.87
N THR A 90 -5.48 13.99 -9.27
CA THR A 90 -4.84 15.10 -10.00
C THR A 90 -3.36 15.24 -9.71
N ASN A 91 -2.89 14.79 -8.55
CA ASN A 91 -1.52 14.97 -8.11
C ASN A 91 -0.58 13.86 -8.61
N LYS A 92 0.60 14.25 -9.09
CA LYS A 92 1.60 13.30 -9.61
C LYS A 92 2.16 12.35 -8.54
N LYS A 93 2.35 12.82 -7.30
CA LYS A 93 2.85 11.97 -6.20
C LYS A 93 1.82 10.92 -5.78
N TRP A 94 0.53 11.25 -5.81
CA TRP A 94 -0.54 10.27 -5.63
C TRP A 94 -0.52 9.21 -6.73
N ARG A 95 -0.32 9.63 -7.98
CA ARG A 95 -0.18 8.70 -9.10
C ARG A 95 1.01 7.74 -8.93
N GLU A 96 2.14 8.22 -8.40
CA GLU A 96 3.29 7.36 -8.06
C GLU A 96 2.90 6.28 -7.03
N VAL A 97 2.20 6.65 -5.95
CA VAL A 97 1.72 5.69 -4.93
C VAL A 97 0.76 4.67 -5.54
N ILE A 98 -0.22 5.13 -6.32
CA ILE A 98 -1.22 4.28 -6.97
C ILE A 98 -0.57 3.25 -7.90
N VAL A 99 0.34 3.70 -8.76
CA VAL A 99 1.05 2.81 -9.70
C VAL A 99 1.92 1.82 -8.94
N LEU A 100 2.61 2.28 -7.88
CA LEU A 100 3.47 1.42 -7.08
C LEU A 100 2.68 0.30 -6.38
N CYS A 101 1.47 0.59 -5.89
CA CYS A 101 0.56 -0.44 -5.35
C CYS A 101 0.23 -1.51 -6.41
N ASP A 102 -0.11 -1.10 -7.63
CA ASP A 102 -0.42 -2.04 -8.71
C ASP A 102 0.79 -2.88 -9.13
N GLU A 103 1.98 -2.28 -9.18
CA GLU A 103 3.23 -2.99 -9.47
C GLU A 103 3.54 -4.05 -8.40
N ILE A 104 3.39 -3.71 -7.12
CA ILE A 104 3.59 -4.65 -6.01
C ILE A 104 2.59 -5.82 -6.11
N LYS A 105 1.30 -5.52 -6.32
CA LYS A 105 0.27 -6.56 -6.51
C LYS A 105 0.61 -7.48 -7.69
N TYR A 106 1.10 -6.92 -8.79
CA TYR A 106 1.51 -7.71 -9.96
C TYR A 106 2.70 -8.63 -9.66
N MET A 107 3.69 -8.15 -8.90
CA MET A 107 4.82 -8.97 -8.47
C MET A 107 4.39 -10.12 -7.56
N ILE A 108 3.50 -9.85 -6.60
CA ILE A 108 2.97 -10.87 -5.70
C ILE A 108 2.25 -11.98 -6.47
N LYS A 109 1.45 -11.61 -7.49
CA LYS A 109 0.76 -12.59 -8.35
C LYS A 109 1.72 -13.52 -9.11
N LYS A 110 2.96 -13.11 -9.36
CA LYS A 110 3.99 -13.95 -10.01
C LYS A 110 4.72 -14.90 -9.07
N ILE A 111 4.62 -14.70 -7.77
CA ILE A 111 5.25 -15.57 -6.76
C ILE A 111 4.42 -16.85 -6.57
N LYS A 112 3.12 -16.80 -6.86
CA LYS A 112 2.21 -17.95 -6.90
C LYS A 112 2.25 -18.65 -8.25
#